data_AF-A0A9D4VZ45-F1
#
_entry.id   AF-A0A9D4VZ45-F1
#
_cell.length_a   1.000
_cell.length_b   1.000
_cell.length_c   1.000
_cell.angle_alpha   90.00
_cell.angle_beta   90.00
_cell.angle_gamma   90.00
#
_symmetry.space_group_name_H-M   'P 1'
#
loop_
_entity.id
_entity.type
_entity.pdbx_description
1 polymer ?
#
loop_
_entity_poly.entity_id
_entity_poly.type
_entity_poly.pdbx_seq_one_letter_code
_entity_poly.pdbx_strand_id
1 'polypeptide(L)'
;AHGYNVEERNAECRHISHTLFSKIWNPYSRPSHVTIWLGDLNYRLQGIDTYPARNLIDKDLHYELHDNDQLLQQAGEGQIFNGFCEGTLTFKPTYKYNKGSSNYDTSYK
;
A
#
# COMPACT_ATOMS: atom_id res chain seq x y z
N ALA A 1 -7.30 -0.10 -12.18
CA ALA A 1 -7.16 -0.77 -10.88
C ALA A 1 -8.16 -0.14 -9.95
N HIS A 2 -9.08 -0.96 -9.45
CA HIS A 2 -10.29 -0.51 -8.77
C HIS A 2 -10.01 -0.36 -7.27
N GLY A 3 -10.31 0.82 -6.70
CA GLY A 3 -10.09 1.11 -5.28
C GLY A 3 -10.85 0.17 -4.33
N TYR A 4 -11.91 -0.47 -4.82
CA TYR A 4 -12.83 -1.30 -4.03
C TYR A 4 -12.27 -2.66 -3.58
N ASN A 5 -11.12 -3.10 -4.11
CA ASN A 5 -10.67 -4.48 -3.92
C ASN A 5 -9.69 -4.68 -2.76
N VAL A 6 -9.92 -4.02 -1.63
CA VAL A 6 -9.02 -4.07 -0.46
C VAL A 6 -8.93 -5.48 0.09
N GLU A 7 -10.06 -6.15 0.24
CA GLU A 7 -10.10 -7.48 0.87
C GLU A 7 -9.41 -8.55 0.03
N GLU A 8 -9.44 -8.45 -1.30
CA GLU A 8 -8.66 -9.35 -2.17
C GLU A 8 -7.16 -9.18 -1.93
N ARG A 9 -6.66 -7.93 -1.86
CA ARG A 9 -5.25 -7.64 -1.55
C ARG A 9 -4.86 -8.13 -0.15
N ASN A 10 -5.74 -7.98 0.84
CA ASN A 10 -5.53 -8.51 2.18
C ASN A 10 -5.42 -10.04 2.15
N ALA A 11 -6.32 -10.71 1.42
CA ALA A 11 -6.32 -12.16 1.27
C ALA A 11 -5.04 -12.66 0.58
N GLU A 12 -4.59 -11.98 -0.48
CA GLU A 12 -3.32 -12.27 -1.15
C GLU A 12 -2.13 -12.12 -0.20
N CYS A 13 -2.07 -11.02 0.56
CA CYS A 13 -1.02 -10.78 1.55
C CYS A 13 -0.97 -11.90 2.61
N ARG A 14 -2.13 -12.26 3.18
CA ARG A 14 -2.25 -13.35 4.16
C ARG A 14 -1.84 -14.69 3.57
N HIS A 15 -2.24 -14.97 2.33
CA HIS A 15 -1.89 -16.21 1.63
C HIS A 15 -0.38 -16.32 1.40
N ILE A 16 0.26 -15.25 0.90
CA ILE A 16 1.71 -15.20 0.68
C ILE A 16 2.45 -15.35 2.01
N SER A 17 2.06 -14.61 3.04
CA SER A 17 2.67 -14.66 4.37
C SER A 17 2.61 -16.07 4.97
N HIS A 18 1.43 -16.69 4.92
CA HIS A 18 1.26 -18.05 5.41
C HIS A 18 2.11 -19.05 4.61
N THR A 19 2.17 -18.92 3.29
CA THR A 19 2.97 -19.81 2.44
C THR A 19 4.47 -19.70 2.73
N LEU A 20 4.98 -18.48 2.96
CA LEU A 20 6.41 -18.25 3.18
C LEU A 20 6.86 -18.65 4.59
N PHE A 21 6.08 -18.31 5.61
CA PHE A 21 6.51 -18.40 7.02
C PHE A 21 5.90 -19.57 7.81
N SER A 22 4.91 -20.26 7.27
CA SER A 22 4.35 -21.43 7.96
C SER A 22 5.32 -22.60 7.92
N LYS A 23 5.70 -23.12 9.10
CA LYS A 23 6.52 -24.33 9.23
C LYS A 23 5.83 -25.59 8.67
N ILE A 24 4.49 -25.57 8.61
CA ILE A 24 3.70 -26.68 8.05
C ILE A 24 3.84 -26.71 6.53
N TRP A 25 3.81 -25.54 5.87
CA TRP A 25 3.82 -25.42 4.41
C TRP A 25 5.23 -25.26 3.83
N ASN A 26 6.15 -24.70 4.62
CA ASN A 26 7.55 -24.54 4.27
C ASN A 26 8.42 -25.14 5.38
N PRO A 27 8.84 -26.42 5.28
CA PRO A 27 9.68 -27.08 6.28
C PRO A 27 11.09 -26.46 6.38
N TYR A 28 11.47 -25.61 5.42
CA TYR A 28 12.72 -24.86 5.42
C TYR A 28 12.56 -23.43 5.93
N SER A 29 11.36 -23.04 6.41
CA SER A 29 11.13 -21.73 7.03
C SER A 29 11.92 -21.61 8.34
N ARG A 30 13.16 -21.17 8.21
CA ARG A 30 13.98 -20.77 9.35
C ARG A 30 13.66 -19.32 9.69
N PRO A 31 13.61 -18.95 10.98
CA PRO A 31 13.50 -17.56 11.38
C PRO A 31 14.64 -16.75 10.74
N SER A 32 14.28 -15.74 9.97
CA SER A 32 15.22 -14.74 9.48
C SER A 32 15.55 -13.76 10.62
N HIS A 33 16.77 -13.22 10.61
CA HIS A 33 17.12 -12.10 11.51
C HIS A 33 16.38 -10.82 11.12
N VAL A 34 16.17 -10.62 9.81
CA VAL A 34 15.47 -9.48 9.23
C VAL A 34 14.63 -9.97 8.06
N THR A 35 13.39 -9.52 7.99
CA THR A 35 12.48 -9.74 6.86
C THR A 35 12.10 -8.40 6.28
N ILE A 36 12.28 -8.23 4.96
CA ILE A 36 11.83 -7.04 4.24
C ILE A 36 10.74 -7.49 3.27
N TRP A 37 9.56 -6.87 3.38
CA TRP A 37 8.47 -7.07 2.43
C TRP A 37 8.29 -5.79 1.63
N LEU A 38 8.49 -5.86 0.32
CA LEU A 38 8.37 -4.72 -0.58
C LEU A 38 7.81 -5.13 -1.94
N GLY A 39 7.25 -4.17 -2.65
CA GLY A 39 6.72 -4.36 -4.00
C GLY A 39 5.60 -3.36 -4.30
N ASP A 40 4.94 -3.54 -5.44
CA ASP A 40 3.71 -2.83 -5.74
C ASP A 40 2.51 -3.53 -5.06
N LEU A 41 2.26 -3.15 -3.81
CA LEU A 41 1.18 -3.70 -2.99
C LEU A 41 -0.22 -3.27 -3.48
N ASN A 42 -0.29 -2.31 -4.41
CA ASN A 42 -1.52 -1.87 -5.07
C ASN A 42 -2.66 -1.35 -4.18
N TYR A 43 -2.39 -1.00 -2.92
CA TYR A 43 -3.33 -0.24 -2.09
C TYR A 43 -3.51 1.19 -2.61
N ARG A 44 -4.70 1.74 -2.43
CA ARG A 44 -5.13 3.04 -3.00
C ARG A 44 -5.62 3.96 -1.90
N LEU A 45 -5.80 5.23 -2.24
CA LEU A 45 -6.52 6.16 -1.38
C LEU A 45 -8.02 5.84 -1.40
N GLN A 46 -8.66 5.79 -0.24
CA GLN A 46 -10.08 5.53 -0.05
C GLN A 46 -10.80 6.79 0.44
N GLY A 47 -11.99 7.06 -0.10
CA GLY A 47 -12.84 8.15 0.37
C GLY A 47 -12.40 9.55 -0.08
N ILE A 48 -11.42 9.65 -0.99
CA ILE A 48 -11.00 10.91 -1.61
C ILE A 48 -10.92 10.78 -3.12
N ASP A 49 -11.51 11.74 -3.82
CA ASP A 49 -11.48 11.81 -5.28
C ASP A 49 -10.14 12.33 -5.81
N THR A 50 -9.88 12.06 -7.09
CA THR A 50 -8.64 12.45 -7.77
C THR A 50 -8.33 13.94 -7.69
N TYR A 51 -9.35 14.82 -7.85
CA TYR A 51 -9.15 16.27 -7.82
C TYR A 51 -8.75 16.81 -6.44
N PRO A 52 -9.48 16.53 -5.34
CA PRO A 52 -9.06 16.97 -4.01
C PRO A 52 -7.71 16.36 -3.58
N ALA A 53 -7.45 15.08 -3.92
CA ALA A 53 -6.15 14.48 -3.63
C ALA A 53 -4.99 15.22 -4.32
N ARG A 54 -5.16 15.62 -5.58
CA ARG A 54 -4.16 16.41 -6.30
C ARG A 54 -3.95 17.79 -5.69
N ASN A 55 -5.03 18.47 -5.32
CA ASN A 55 -4.93 19.78 -4.67
C ASN A 55 -4.08 19.72 -3.38
N LEU A 56 -4.15 18.62 -2.63
CA LEU A 56 -3.30 18.40 -1.46
C LEU A 56 -1.84 18.16 -1.86
N ILE A 57 -1.60 17.34 -2.89
CA ILE A 57 -0.24 17.07 -3.40
C ILE A 57 0.43 18.34 -3.94
N ASP A 58 -0.30 19.18 -4.67
CA ASP A 58 0.20 20.43 -5.26
C ASP A 58 0.52 21.48 -4.19
N LYS A 59 -0.17 21.45 -3.04
CA LYS A 59 0.10 22.30 -1.86
C LYS A 59 1.15 21.71 -0.91
N ASP A 60 1.76 20.58 -1.28
CA ASP A 60 2.67 19.81 -0.44
C ASP A 60 2.06 19.29 0.87
N LEU A 61 0.73 19.23 0.94
CA LEU A 61 -0.06 18.70 2.06
C LEU A 61 -0.39 17.21 1.85
N HIS A 62 0.52 16.46 1.22
CA HIS A 62 0.29 15.06 0.88
C HIS A 62 0.20 14.14 2.10
N TYR A 63 0.72 14.58 3.26
CA TYR A 63 0.59 13.85 4.52
C TYR A 63 -0.88 13.70 4.97
N GLU A 64 -1.77 14.62 4.58
CA GLU A 64 -3.22 14.54 4.86
C GLU A 64 -3.86 13.33 4.16
N LEU A 65 -3.20 12.77 3.12
CA LEU A 65 -3.69 11.60 2.40
C LEU A 65 -3.42 10.29 3.14
N HIS A 66 -2.57 10.29 4.18
CA HIS A 66 -2.24 9.07 4.92
C HIS A 66 -3.46 8.46 5.59
N ASP A 67 -4.37 9.30 6.07
CA ASP A 67 -5.64 8.85 6.67
C ASP A 67 -6.57 8.21 5.64
N ASN A 68 -6.35 8.44 4.34
CA ASN A 68 -7.05 7.78 3.25
C ASN A 68 -6.31 6.55 2.72
N ASP A 69 -5.08 6.26 3.15
CA ASP A 69 -4.29 5.17 2.62
C ASP A 69 -4.78 3.80 3.15
N GLN A 70 -5.26 2.96 2.23
CA GLN A 70 -5.79 1.65 2.60
C GLN A 70 -4.75 0.72 3.24
N LEU A 71 -3.48 0.79 2.84
CA LEU A 71 -2.44 -0.06 3.44
C LEU A 71 -2.25 0.32 4.91
N LEU A 72 -2.10 1.63 5.18
CA LEU A 72 -1.93 2.13 6.55
C LEU A 72 -3.13 1.81 7.44
N GLN A 73 -4.35 1.98 6.92
CA GLN A 73 -5.57 1.62 7.64
C GLN A 73 -5.62 0.12 7.95
N GLN A 74 -5.43 -0.74 6.95
CA GLN A 74 -5.54 -2.20 7.12
C GLN A 74 -4.42 -2.77 8.01
N ALA A 75 -3.20 -2.22 7.92
CA ALA A 75 -2.11 -2.56 8.83
C ALA A 75 -2.39 -2.08 10.26
N GLY A 76 -2.91 -0.85 10.43
CA GLY A 76 -3.32 -0.30 11.72
C GLY A 76 -4.44 -1.07 12.40
N GLU A 77 -5.35 -1.65 11.62
CA GLU A 77 -6.42 -2.56 12.06
C GLU A 77 -5.93 -4.01 12.32
N GLY A 78 -4.64 -4.29 12.07
CA GLY A 78 -4.05 -5.62 12.27
C GLY A 78 -4.51 -6.69 11.27
N GLN A 79 -5.09 -6.29 10.13
CA GLN A 79 -5.57 -7.22 9.11
C GLN A 79 -4.44 -7.85 8.29
N ILE A 80 -3.34 -7.11 8.13
CA ILE A 80 -2.18 -7.46 7.31
C ILE A 80 -0.89 -7.00 8.00
N PHE A 81 0.26 -7.50 7.55
CA PHE A 81 1.59 -7.05 8.00
C PHE A 81 1.81 -7.04 9.52
N ASN A 82 1.12 -7.92 10.25
CA ASN A 82 1.31 -8.07 11.70
C ASN A 82 2.78 -8.34 12.06
N GLY A 83 3.36 -7.49 12.90
CA GLY A 83 4.76 -7.56 13.33
C GLY A 83 5.77 -6.90 12.38
N PHE A 84 5.31 -6.31 11.26
CA PHE A 84 6.13 -5.44 10.42
C PHE A 84 6.02 -3.99 10.89
N CYS A 85 7.01 -3.18 10.49
CA CYS A 85 6.99 -1.73 10.67
C CYS A 85 7.23 -1.05 9.32
N GLU A 86 6.49 0.02 9.07
CA GLU A 86 6.69 0.92 7.93
C GLU A 86 7.17 2.28 8.45
N GLY A 87 8.11 2.90 7.74
CA GLY A 87 8.60 4.24 8.07
C GLY A 87 7.56 5.31 7.73
N THR A 88 7.65 6.48 8.38
CA THR A 88 6.80 7.62 8.05
C THR A 88 6.97 8.01 6.58
N LEU A 89 5.86 8.07 5.85
CA LEU A 89 5.85 8.51 4.46
C LEU A 89 6.09 10.02 4.40
N THR A 90 7.18 10.43 3.75
CA THR A 90 7.55 11.85 3.56
C THR A 90 7.67 12.19 2.07
N PHE A 91 6.99 11.42 1.21
CA PHE A 91 7.07 11.51 -0.23
C PHE A 91 5.67 11.48 -0.85
N LYS A 92 5.55 12.06 -2.05
CA LYS A 92 4.29 12.13 -2.79
C LYS A 92 3.85 10.76 -3.31
N PRO A 93 2.54 10.50 -3.49
CA PRO A 93 2.05 9.23 -4.05
C PRO A 93 2.79 8.82 -5.32
N THR A 94 3.18 7.56 -5.42
CA THR A 94 4.07 7.05 -6.49
C THR A 94 3.32 6.62 -7.77
N TYR A 95 1.98 6.68 -7.76
CA TYR A 95 1.13 6.29 -8.88
C TYR A 95 -0.12 7.19 -8.97
N LYS A 96 -0.65 7.54 -10.15
CA LYS A 96 -0.20 7.23 -11.53
C LYS A 96 0.34 8.47 -12.21
N TYR A 97 1.48 8.35 -12.88
CA TYR A 97 2.08 9.41 -13.69
C TYR A 97 1.83 9.22 -15.19
N ASN A 98 1.83 10.34 -15.93
CA ASN A 98 1.90 10.33 -17.38
C ASN A 98 3.24 9.75 -17.85
N LYS A 99 3.24 8.94 -18.91
CA LYS A 99 4.48 8.33 -19.43
C LYS A 99 5.46 9.44 -19.85
N GLY A 100 6.70 9.37 -19.35
CA GLY A 100 7.74 10.34 -19.65
C GLY A 100 7.60 11.68 -18.92
N SER A 101 6.75 11.77 -17.90
CA SER A 101 6.51 13.01 -17.14
C SER A 101 6.35 12.72 -15.65
N SER A 102 6.69 13.69 -14.81
CA SER A 102 6.37 13.70 -13.38
C SER A 102 4.97 14.24 -13.08
N ASN A 103 4.16 14.52 -14.12
CA ASN A 103 2.79 14.97 -13.97
C ASN A 103 1.88 13.76 -13.75
N TYR A 104 1.02 13.84 -12.73
CA TYR A 104 0.00 12.81 -12.50
C TYR A 104 -0.96 12.68 -13.69
N ASP A 105 -1.34 11.45 -14.01
CA ASP A 105 -2.17 11.12 -15.18
C ASP A 105 -3.57 11.71 -15.05
N THR A 106 -3.90 12.70 -15.87
CA THR A 106 -5.17 13.43 -15.83
C THR A 106 -6.28 12.76 -16.64
N SER A 107 -6.03 11.61 -17.26
CA SER A 107 -7.09 10.89 -17.95
C SER A 107 -8.18 10.47 -16.95
N TYR A 108 -9.39 11.02 -17.14
CA TYR A 108 -10.56 10.53 -16.45
C TYR A 108 -10.80 9.09 -16.90
N LYS A 109 -10.91 8.18 -15.93
CA LYS A 109 -11.43 6.83 -16.11
C LYS A 109 -12.66 6.66 -15.25
#